data_AF-A0A1F1EZ64-F1
#
_entry.id   AF-A0A1F1EZ64-F1
#
_cell.length_a   1.000
_cell.length_b   1.000
_cell.length_c   1.000
_cell.angle_alpha   90.00
_cell.angle_beta   90.00
_cell.angle_gamma   90.00
#
_symmetry.space_group_name_H-M   'P 1'
#
loop_
_entity.id
_entity.type
_entity.pdbx_description
1 polymer ?
#
loop_
_entity_poly.entity_id
_entity_poly.type
_entity_poly.pdbx_seq_one_letter_code
_entity_poly.pdbx_strand_id
1 'polypeptide(L)'
;MTIDTSWVAQRNAAFLADPAARLAGNAVATTDVEQVSLDRTTVTSIDTSVSDLVPDASITDQKQSGRCWAFAGLNVLRASMLKELELDSLELSQAFPFFYDKLEKANAFLTRVIAEADRPLDDREVVDSLYSPIPDGGWWPEFARLVAKYGIVPAYAMPDTVSAGNSEAMNEHLATLLRRTALRLRTAVADGVDPEPLRLTALEQVHRMLCIHLGTPPEEFVWQYRDKNKEFHRVGTLTPRQFAQRYVTGVEEFVVVAHDPRPEIAVNTRYGMGRSDVMVGEPVQDHVTAELEVLKAAAIAAIQDGEPVWFACDVAKQRDKKAGIWDAALHDYEGLYGVDLSMTKAERLVARESALTHAMCLTGVDLVDGVPRRWRVENSWGDKFGDKGFHTMSDSWFDEYVFEVVVRASRLPEEVRAALETEPVMLPSWDPMA
;
A
#
# COMPACT_ATOMS: atom_id res chain seq x y z
N MET A 1 -37.74 17.14 7.22
CA MET A 1 -37.65 17.94 8.45
C MET A 1 -36.54 18.95 8.25
N THR A 2 -36.80 20.24 8.45
CA THR A 2 -35.75 21.27 8.51
C THR A 2 -35.25 21.39 9.94
N ILE A 3 -33.96 21.63 10.15
CA ILE A 3 -33.43 21.89 11.49
C ILE A 3 -33.88 23.30 11.90
N ASP A 4 -34.85 23.38 12.80
CA ASP A 4 -35.29 24.66 13.37
C ASP A 4 -34.60 24.95 14.71
N THR A 5 -34.65 26.22 15.12
CA THR A 5 -33.99 26.70 16.34
C THR A 5 -34.55 26.08 17.62
N SER A 6 -35.81 25.66 17.63
CA SER A 6 -36.44 25.03 18.79
C SER A 6 -35.92 23.61 19.00
N TRP A 7 -35.71 22.86 17.92
CA TRP A 7 -35.08 21.54 17.97
C TRP A 7 -33.65 21.64 18.51
N VAL A 8 -32.86 22.60 18.03
CA VAL A 8 -31.48 22.82 18.51
C VAL A 8 -31.48 23.16 20.00
N ALA A 9 -32.35 24.09 20.44
CA ALA A 9 -32.46 24.44 21.86
C ALA A 9 -32.84 23.23 22.73
N GLN A 10 -33.74 22.36 22.25
CA GLN A 10 -34.11 21.14 22.94
C GLN A 10 -32.95 20.15 23.05
N ARG A 11 -32.17 19.96 21.98
CA ARG A 11 -30.99 19.08 21.99
C ARG A 11 -29.89 19.62 22.89
N ASN A 12 -29.64 20.94 22.87
CA ASN A 12 -28.69 21.60 23.77
C ASN A 12 -29.08 21.40 25.24
N ALA A 13 -30.36 21.58 25.59
CA ALA A 13 -30.84 21.36 26.94
C ALA A 13 -30.66 19.89 27.39
N ALA A 14 -30.90 18.92 26.50
CA ALA A 14 -30.67 17.50 26.76
C ALA A 14 -29.18 17.20 27.01
N PHE A 15 -28.27 17.72 26.17
CA PHE A 15 -26.83 17.57 26.35
C PHE A 15 -26.34 18.18 27.67
N LEU A 16 -26.80 19.40 28.00
CA LEU A 16 -26.40 20.08 29.25
C LEU A 16 -26.93 19.37 30.51
N ALA A 17 -28.01 18.60 30.38
CA ALA A 17 -28.56 17.79 31.47
C ALA A 17 -27.81 16.46 31.65
N ASP A 18 -27.02 16.01 30.66
CA ASP A 18 -26.22 14.79 30.72
C ASP A 18 -24.83 15.06 31.34
N PRO A 19 -24.55 14.55 32.56
CA PRO A 19 -23.25 14.76 33.19
C PRO A 19 -22.09 14.08 32.45
N ALA A 20 -22.32 12.91 31.83
CA ALA A 20 -21.29 12.16 31.11
C ALA A 20 -20.92 12.88 29.82
N ALA A 21 -21.93 13.31 29.03
CA ALA A 21 -21.70 14.06 27.80
C ALA A 21 -20.98 15.40 28.06
N ARG A 22 -21.32 16.10 29.15
CA ARG A 22 -20.58 17.32 29.54
C ARG A 22 -19.13 17.04 29.96
N LEU A 23 -18.89 15.96 30.69
CA LEU A 23 -17.52 15.57 31.08
C LEU A 23 -16.68 15.23 29.85
N ALA A 24 -17.21 14.40 28.95
CA ALA A 24 -16.59 14.09 27.66
C ALA A 24 -16.32 15.36 26.85
N GLY A 25 -17.31 16.26 26.76
CA GLY A 25 -17.17 17.55 26.07
C GLY A 25 -16.06 18.43 26.66
N ASN A 26 -15.92 18.49 27.99
CA ASN A 26 -14.83 19.23 28.64
C ASN A 26 -13.45 18.62 28.33
N ALA A 27 -13.33 17.29 28.33
CA ALA A 27 -12.08 16.60 28.03
C ALA A 27 -11.65 16.82 26.57
N VAL A 28 -12.55 16.54 25.62
CA VAL A 28 -12.29 16.69 24.17
C VAL A 28 -12.07 18.14 23.76
N ALA A 29 -12.68 19.11 24.45
CA ALA A 29 -12.44 20.54 24.16
C ALA A 29 -11.00 21.01 24.46
N THR A 30 -10.21 20.22 25.20
CA THR A 30 -8.86 20.61 25.65
C THR A 30 -7.79 19.56 25.33
N THR A 31 -8.18 18.38 24.86
CA THR A 31 -7.33 17.23 24.59
C THR A 31 -7.78 16.57 23.29
N ASP A 32 -6.84 16.06 22.50
CA ASP A 32 -7.16 15.35 21.26
C ASP A 32 -8.10 14.16 21.52
N VAL A 33 -9.08 13.94 20.65
CA VAL A 33 -10.08 12.88 20.82
C VAL A 33 -9.43 11.50 20.92
N GLU A 34 -8.39 11.21 20.13
CA GLU A 34 -7.71 9.91 20.15
C GLU A 34 -6.99 9.67 21.49
N GLN A 35 -6.58 10.73 22.20
CA GLN A 35 -5.99 10.58 23.53
C GLN A 35 -7.06 10.33 24.60
N VAL A 36 -8.27 10.87 24.42
CA VAL A 36 -9.38 10.73 25.36
C VAL A 36 -10.10 9.39 25.17
N SER A 37 -10.23 8.90 23.94
CA SER A 37 -10.91 7.65 23.60
C SER A 37 -10.07 6.40 23.84
N LEU A 38 -8.76 6.54 24.07
CA LEU A 38 -7.86 5.41 24.19
C LEU A 38 -8.22 4.49 25.37
N ASP A 39 -8.59 3.23 25.09
CA ASP A 39 -8.91 2.26 26.13
C ASP A 39 -7.64 1.79 26.83
N ARG A 40 -7.52 2.15 28.11
CA ARG A 40 -6.33 1.83 28.89
C ARG A 40 -6.15 0.33 29.14
N THR A 41 -7.25 -0.42 29.29
CA THR A 41 -7.22 -1.87 29.48
C THR A 41 -6.68 -2.54 28.22
N THR A 42 -7.21 -2.18 27.04
CA THR A 42 -6.73 -2.68 25.74
C THR A 42 -5.25 -2.37 25.58
N VAL A 43 -4.83 -1.12 25.78
CA VAL A 43 -3.41 -0.73 25.67
C VAL A 43 -2.50 -1.58 26.56
N THR A 44 -2.89 -1.83 27.81
CA THR A 44 -2.06 -2.61 28.75
C THR A 44 -2.06 -4.11 28.48
N SER A 45 -2.97 -4.60 27.63
CA SER A 45 -3.05 -6.01 27.22
C SER A 45 -2.14 -6.35 26.02
N ILE A 46 -1.72 -5.33 25.26
CA ILE A 46 -0.92 -5.50 24.05
C ILE A 46 0.55 -5.66 24.45
N ASP A 47 0.99 -6.91 24.51
CA ASP A 47 2.40 -7.29 24.60
C ASP A 47 3.00 -7.40 23.18
N THR A 48 4.21 -6.89 22.99
CA THR A 48 4.85 -6.82 21.67
C THR A 48 5.65 -8.07 21.31
N SER A 49 5.77 -9.04 22.23
CA SER A 49 6.45 -10.30 21.98
C SER A 49 5.65 -11.21 21.02
N VAL A 50 6.37 -11.96 20.19
CA VAL A 50 5.83 -12.90 19.19
C VAL A 50 6.53 -14.26 19.29
N SER A 51 5.82 -15.35 18.94
CA SER A 51 6.34 -16.71 18.96
C SER A 51 7.23 -17.01 17.76
N ASP A 52 6.85 -16.50 16.59
CA ASP A 52 7.54 -16.68 15.31
C ASP A 52 7.95 -15.32 14.76
N LEU A 53 9.23 -15.20 14.37
CA LEU A 53 9.83 -13.93 13.99
C LEU A 53 10.80 -14.12 12.83
N VAL A 54 10.55 -13.39 11.73
CA VAL A 54 11.56 -13.11 10.73
C VAL A 54 12.52 -12.05 11.32
N PRO A 55 13.85 -12.29 11.33
CA PRO A 55 14.78 -11.37 11.95
C PRO A 55 14.65 -9.93 11.42
N ASP A 56 14.60 -8.97 12.33
CA ASP A 56 14.48 -7.55 11.99
C ASP A 56 15.67 -7.08 11.13
N ALA A 57 15.36 -6.22 10.17
CA ALA A 57 16.34 -5.45 9.39
C ALA A 57 16.29 -3.96 9.78
N SER A 58 17.16 -3.13 9.19
CA SER A 58 17.06 -1.69 9.39
C SER A 58 15.73 -1.15 8.86
N ILE A 59 15.03 -0.38 9.70
CA ILE A 59 13.79 0.30 9.32
C ILE A 59 14.00 1.28 8.18
N THR A 60 13.00 1.42 7.33
CA THR A 60 12.97 2.35 6.19
C THR A 60 12.02 3.52 6.45
N ASP A 61 12.15 4.61 5.68
CA ASP A 61 11.32 5.82 5.85
C ASP A 61 10.93 6.42 4.50
N GLN A 62 9.66 6.23 4.10
CA GLN A 62 9.09 6.81 2.89
C GLN A 62 8.86 8.33 2.99
N LYS A 63 8.92 8.89 4.20
CA LYS A 63 8.72 10.31 4.49
C LYS A 63 7.37 10.82 3.95
N GLN A 64 7.37 11.91 3.20
CA GLN A 64 6.18 12.58 2.65
C GLN A 64 5.93 12.14 1.20
N SER A 65 5.92 10.83 0.97
CA SER A 65 5.60 10.23 -0.33
C SER A 65 4.67 9.04 -0.17
N GLY A 66 3.90 8.70 -1.20
CA GLY A 66 2.96 7.56 -1.19
C GLY A 66 3.58 6.24 -1.63
N ARG A 67 4.86 5.98 -1.31
CA ARG A 67 5.64 4.84 -1.82
C ARG A 67 5.54 3.57 -0.97
N CYS A 68 4.60 3.51 -0.03
CA CYS A 68 4.44 2.42 0.94
C CYS A 68 4.51 1.01 0.31
N TRP A 69 3.83 0.83 -0.81
CA TRP A 69 3.80 -0.40 -1.60
C TRP A 69 5.19 -0.87 -2.06
N ALA A 70 6.02 0.04 -2.56
CA ALA A 70 7.39 -0.26 -3.00
C ALA A 70 8.34 -0.49 -1.82
N PHE A 71 8.16 0.25 -0.72
CA PHE A 71 8.92 0.04 0.52
C PHE A 71 8.62 -1.35 1.11
N ALA A 72 7.35 -1.71 1.28
CA ALA A 72 6.93 -3.02 1.74
C ALA A 72 7.40 -4.13 0.78
N GLY A 73 7.28 -3.91 -0.53
CA GLY A 73 7.74 -4.86 -1.54
C GLY A 73 9.24 -5.14 -1.43
N LEU A 74 10.07 -4.09 -1.40
CA LEU A 74 11.51 -4.22 -1.24
C LEU A 74 11.90 -4.80 0.13
N ASN A 75 11.11 -4.57 1.18
CA ASN A 75 11.31 -5.19 2.49
C ASN A 75 11.06 -6.71 2.47
N VAL A 76 10.07 -7.18 1.72
CA VAL A 76 9.87 -8.62 1.47
C VAL A 76 11.06 -9.18 0.69
N LEU A 77 11.43 -8.54 -0.42
CA LEU A 77 12.49 -9.06 -1.30
C LEU A 77 13.87 -9.06 -0.65
N ARG A 78 14.20 -8.08 0.21
CA ARG A 78 15.50 -8.06 0.90
C ARG A 78 15.66 -9.21 1.89
N ALA A 79 14.59 -9.77 2.44
CA ALA A 79 14.67 -10.80 3.47
C ALA A 79 15.38 -12.07 2.98
N SER A 80 15.10 -12.51 1.74
CA SER A 80 15.84 -13.62 1.12
C SER A 80 17.33 -13.30 1.00
N MET A 81 17.66 -12.06 0.63
CA MET A 81 19.05 -11.59 0.47
C MET A 81 19.79 -11.56 1.81
N LEU A 82 19.13 -11.11 2.89
CA LEU A 82 19.73 -11.09 4.22
C LEU A 82 20.11 -12.50 4.70
N LYS A 83 19.26 -13.48 4.38
CA LYS A 83 19.50 -14.89 4.69
C LYS A 83 20.61 -15.47 3.81
N GLU A 84 20.53 -15.31 2.49
CA GLU A 84 21.49 -15.88 1.53
C GLU A 84 22.90 -15.29 1.69
N LEU A 85 22.99 -13.97 1.90
CA LEU A 85 24.27 -13.25 1.96
C LEU A 85 24.80 -13.09 3.39
N GLU A 86 24.11 -13.66 4.37
CA GLU A 86 24.41 -13.55 5.80
C GLU A 86 24.63 -12.09 6.24
N LEU A 87 23.72 -11.19 5.85
CA LEU A 87 23.79 -9.76 6.16
C LEU A 87 23.00 -9.41 7.42
N ASP A 88 23.52 -8.49 8.24
CA ASP A 88 22.75 -7.90 9.35
C ASP A 88 21.62 -7.01 8.84
N SER A 89 21.88 -6.26 7.77
CA SER A 89 20.89 -5.38 7.16
C SER A 89 21.30 -5.02 5.73
N LEU A 90 20.30 -4.70 4.92
CA LEU A 90 20.42 -4.26 3.54
C LEU A 90 19.26 -3.32 3.23
N GLU A 91 19.57 -2.22 2.56
CA GLU A 91 18.54 -1.36 1.99
C GLU A 91 18.65 -1.36 0.47
N LEU A 92 17.51 -1.59 -0.18
CA LEU A 92 17.33 -1.49 -1.62
C LEU A 92 16.78 -0.11 -1.95
N SER A 93 17.15 0.45 -3.11
CA SER A 93 16.66 1.76 -3.54
C SER A 93 15.17 1.71 -3.82
N GLN A 94 14.38 2.46 -3.05
CA GLN A 94 12.97 2.68 -3.29
C GLN A 94 12.74 3.77 -4.34
N ALA A 95 13.71 4.67 -4.55
CA ALA A 95 13.71 5.65 -5.63
C ALA A 95 13.80 5.00 -7.03
N PHE A 96 14.46 3.84 -7.14
CA PHE A 96 14.61 3.11 -8.40
C PHE A 96 13.27 2.62 -8.99
N PRO A 97 12.46 1.79 -8.31
CA PRO A 97 11.14 1.43 -8.82
C PRO A 97 10.23 2.65 -8.92
N PHE A 98 10.34 3.64 -8.02
CA PHE A 98 9.53 4.87 -8.09
C PHE A 98 9.77 5.69 -9.37
N PHE A 99 11.01 5.74 -9.87
CA PHE A 99 11.30 6.40 -11.15
C PHE A 99 10.55 5.73 -12.31
N TYR A 100 10.66 4.40 -12.40
CA TYR A 100 10.07 3.65 -13.51
C TYR A 100 8.55 3.57 -13.41
N ASP A 101 8.02 3.47 -12.19
CA ASP A 101 6.60 3.59 -11.88
C ASP A 101 5.99 4.86 -12.49
N LYS A 102 6.57 6.03 -12.17
CA LYS A 102 6.09 7.31 -12.72
C LYS A 102 6.16 7.38 -14.24
N LEU A 103 7.21 6.82 -14.83
CA LEU A 103 7.40 6.82 -16.27
C LEU A 103 6.37 5.91 -16.97
N GLU A 104 6.14 4.73 -16.44
CA GLU A 104 5.17 3.77 -16.99
C GLU A 104 3.73 4.25 -16.81
N LYS A 105 3.38 4.77 -15.62
CA LYS A 105 2.07 5.38 -15.38
C LYS A 105 1.80 6.54 -16.33
N ALA A 106 2.81 7.37 -16.63
CA ALA A 106 2.66 8.44 -17.61
C ALA A 106 2.41 7.89 -19.03
N ASN A 107 3.10 6.82 -19.41
CA ASN A 107 2.91 6.12 -20.68
C ASN A 107 1.51 5.50 -20.79
N ALA A 108 1.05 4.81 -19.76
CA ALA A 108 -0.29 4.23 -19.69
C ALA A 108 -1.38 5.33 -19.73
N PHE A 109 -1.23 6.40 -18.94
CA PHE A 109 -2.16 7.53 -18.94
C PHE A 109 -2.32 8.15 -20.33
N LEU A 110 -1.22 8.49 -21.00
CA LEU A 110 -1.29 9.13 -22.32
C LEU A 110 -1.86 8.19 -23.40
N THR A 111 -1.53 6.89 -23.32
CA THR A 111 -2.08 5.86 -24.21
C THR A 111 -3.60 5.74 -24.04
N ARG A 112 -4.07 5.72 -22.79
CA ARG A 112 -5.49 5.67 -22.44
C ARG A 112 -6.23 6.91 -22.93
N VAL A 113 -5.65 8.10 -22.78
CA VAL A 113 -6.25 9.35 -23.28
C VAL A 113 -6.50 9.31 -24.79
N ILE A 114 -5.58 8.73 -25.56
CA ILE A 114 -5.76 8.55 -27.01
C ILE A 114 -6.89 7.56 -27.30
N ALA A 115 -6.88 6.41 -26.61
CA ALA A 115 -7.89 5.37 -26.77
C ALA A 115 -9.31 5.85 -26.41
N GLU A 116 -9.42 6.82 -25.51
CA GLU A 116 -10.67 7.35 -24.97
C GLU A 116 -10.95 8.80 -25.40
N ALA A 117 -10.35 9.24 -26.52
CA ALA A 117 -10.42 10.64 -26.94
C ALA A 117 -11.83 11.15 -27.24
N ASP A 118 -12.78 10.24 -27.50
CA ASP A 118 -14.19 10.49 -27.76
C ASP A 118 -15.05 10.55 -26.48
N ARG A 119 -14.60 9.98 -25.35
CA ARG A 119 -15.32 10.03 -24.07
C ARG A 119 -15.45 11.46 -23.55
N PRO A 120 -16.59 11.92 -23.02
CA PRO A 120 -16.73 13.26 -22.46
C PRO A 120 -15.73 13.56 -21.34
N LEU A 121 -15.32 14.82 -21.18
CA LEU A 121 -14.39 15.22 -20.11
C LEU A 121 -15.03 15.19 -18.71
N ASP A 122 -16.36 15.18 -18.62
CA ASP A 122 -17.15 15.04 -17.40
C ASP A 122 -17.57 13.58 -17.11
N ASP A 123 -17.12 12.63 -17.94
CA ASP A 123 -17.20 11.21 -17.62
C ASP A 123 -16.42 10.90 -16.33
N ARG A 124 -17.02 10.10 -15.44
CA ARG A 124 -16.46 9.80 -14.12
C ARG A 124 -15.01 9.30 -14.17
N GLU A 125 -14.70 8.37 -15.08
CA GLU A 125 -13.38 7.75 -15.15
C GLU A 125 -12.35 8.68 -15.81
N VAL A 126 -12.81 9.51 -16.76
CA VAL A 126 -11.99 10.56 -17.37
C VAL A 126 -11.65 11.64 -16.34
N VAL A 127 -12.64 12.07 -15.54
CA VAL A 127 -12.45 13.02 -14.43
C VAL A 127 -11.45 12.47 -13.42
N ASP A 128 -11.61 11.22 -13.00
CA ASP A 128 -10.71 10.57 -12.05
C ASP A 128 -9.26 10.48 -12.58
N SER A 129 -9.09 10.03 -13.82
CA SER A 129 -7.77 9.96 -14.48
C SER A 129 -7.12 11.33 -14.62
N LEU A 130 -7.89 12.39 -14.86
CA LEU A 130 -7.37 13.76 -14.92
C LEU A 130 -7.11 14.35 -13.53
N TYR A 131 -7.87 13.94 -12.51
CA TYR A 131 -7.70 14.38 -11.14
C TYR A 131 -6.35 13.91 -10.59
N SER A 132 -5.99 12.64 -10.79
CA SER A 132 -4.70 12.09 -10.37
C SER A 132 -4.07 11.23 -11.48
N PRO A 133 -3.35 11.83 -12.46
CA PRO A 133 -2.85 11.09 -13.62
C PRO A 133 -1.82 10.01 -13.30
N ILE A 134 -0.92 10.29 -12.35
CA ILE A 134 0.19 9.41 -11.97
C ILE A 134 0.44 9.48 -10.45
N PRO A 135 -0.49 8.99 -9.61
CA PRO A 135 -0.32 9.00 -8.14
C PRO A 135 0.94 8.24 -7.70
N ASP A 136 1.39 8.47 -6.47
CA ASP A 136 2.52 7.69 -5.90
C ASP A 136 2.13 6.25 -5.58
N GLY A 137 0.87 6.03 -5.20
CA GLY A 137 0.36 4.74 -4.80
C GLY A 137 0.46 3.72 -5.93
N GLY A 138 0.57 2.46 -5.52
CA GLY A 138 0.72 1.29 -6.37
C GLY A 138 0.48 0.04 -5.55
N TRP A 139 0.51 -1.10 -6.20
CA TRP A 139 0.16 -2.38 -5.59
C TRP A 139 1.16 -3.47 -5.99
N TRP A 140 1.05 -4.66 -5.39
CA TRP A 140 2.04 -5.71 -5.61
C TRP A 140 2.22 -6.14 -7.09
N PRO A 141 1.16 -6.33 -7.90
CA PRO A 141 1.35 -6.75 -9.30
C PRO A 141 2.16 -5.74 -10.10
N GLU A 142 1.93 -4.43 -9.87
CA GLU A 142 2.72 -3.35 -10.47
C GLU A 142 4.19 -3.42 -10.02
N PHE A 143 4.44 -3.58 -8.72
CA PHE A 143 5.79 -3.72 -8.17
C PHE A 143 6.55 -4.90 -8.78
N ALA A 144 5.92 -6.08 -8.82
CA ALA A 144 6.51 -7.28 -9.39
C ALA A 144 6.91 -7.10 -10.86
N ARG A 145 6.07 -6.43 -11.66
CA ARG A 145 6.36 -6.13 -13.07
C ARG A 145 7.51 -5.14 -13.23
N LEU A 146 7.59 -4.11 -12.38
CA LEU A 146 8.71 -3.18 -12.37
C LEU A 146 10.03 -3.89 -12.04
N VAL A 147 10.03 -4.77 -11.04
CA VAL A 147 11.18 -5.61 -10.68
C VAL A 147 11.57 -6.54 -11.83
N ALA A 148 10.61 -7.21 -12.47
CA ALA A 148 10.88 -8.10 -13.59
C ALA A 148 11.46 -7.36 -14.81
N LYS A 149 10.94 -6.17 -15.12
CA LYS A 149 11.33 -5.36 -16.28
C LYS A 149 12.65 -4.63 -16.07
N TYR A 150 12.82 -3.96 -14.93
CA TYR A 150 13.93 -3.04 -14.67
C TYR A 150 14.94 -3.57 -13.65
N GLY A 151 14.57 -4.56 -12.84
CA GLY A 151 15.40 -5.06 -11.74
C GLY A 151 15.29 -4.21 -10.48
N ILE A 152 16.30 -4.35 -9.61
CA ILE A 152 16.42 -3.59 -8.36
C ILE A 152 17.89 -3.19 -8.17
N VAL A 153 18.15 -2.21 -7.31
CA VAL A 153 19.50 -1.77 -6.99
C VAL A 153 19.67 -1.55 -5.49
N PRO A 154 20.89 -1.68 -4.92
CA PRO A 154 21.18 -1.23 -3.57
C PRO A 154 20.91 0.26 -3.40
N ALA A 155 20.52 0.69 -2.19
CA ALA A 155 20.17 2.09 -1.91
C ALA A 155 21.27 3.09 -2.31
N TYR A 156 22.56 2.75 -2.16
CA TYR A 156 23.65 3.66 -2.54
C TYR A 156 23.77 3.89 -4.05
N ALA A 157 23.27 2.96 -4.89
CA ALA A 157 23.36 3.06 -6.34
C ALA A 157 22.34 4.08 -6.90
N MET A 158 21.22 4.26 -6.21
CA MET A 158 20.24 5.30 -6.48
C MET A 158 19.59 5.76 -5.17
N PRO A 159 20.24 6.68 -4.43
CA PRO A 159 19.73 7.13 -3.14
C PRO A 159 18.50 8.02 -3.30
N ASP A 160 17.70 8.11 -2.23
CA ASP A 160 16.56 9.04 -2.18
C ASP A 160 17.02 10.49 -2.35
N THR A 161 16.34 11.20 -3.26
CA THR A 161 16.45 12.66 -3.40
C THR A 161 15.43 13.37 -2.48
N VAL A 162 15.47 14.70 -2.47
CA VAL A 162 14.42 15.50 -1.81
C VAL A 162 13.04 15.16 -2.37
N SER A 163 12.91 15.01 -3.69
CA SER A 163 11.62 14.71 -4.31
C SER A 163 11.17 13.26 -4.12
N ALA A 164 12.11 12.33 -3.90
CA ALA A 164 11.74 10.98 -3.47
C ALA A 164 11.11 10.99 -2.07
N GLY A 165 11.70 11.76 -1.14
CA GLY A 165 11.19 11.91 0.23
C GLY A 165 10.02 12.89 0.42
N ASN A 166 9.76 13.76 -0.56
CA ASN A 166 8.61 14.68 -0.61
C ASN A 166 8.22 14.92 -2.08
N SER A 167 7.24 14.15 -2.55
CA SER A 167 6.90 14.03 -3.97
C SER A 167 5.89 15.06 -4.48
N GLU A 168 5.26 15.84 -3.59
CA GLU A 168 4.13 16.73 -3.90
C GLU A 168 4.45 17.67 -5.08
N ALA A 169 5.51 18.47 -4.96
CA ALA A 169 5.89 19.42 -6.01
C ALA A 169 6.23 18.72 -7.34
N MET A 170 6.89 17.57 -7.32
CA MET A 170 7.18 16.82 -8.55
C MET A 170 5.88 16.36 -9.22
N ASN A 171 4.96 15.78 -8.44
CA ASN A 171 3.69 15.26 -8.91
C ASN A 171 2.78 16.37 -9.48
N GLU A 172 2.72 17.54 -8.84
CA GLU A 172 1.95 18.68 -9.34
C GLU A 172 2.38 19.13 -10.74
N HIS A 173 3.69 19.23 -10.97
CA HIS A 173 4.23 19.68 -12.25
C HIS A 173 4.11 18.59 -13.32
N LEU A 174 4.35 17.32 -12.97
CA LEU A 174 4.10 16.19 -13.87
C LEU A 174 2.62 16.12 -14.27
N ALA A 175 1.70 16.24 -13.31
CA ALA A 175 0.26 16.23 -13.58
C ALA A 175 -0.15 17.41 -14.47
N THR A 176 0.44 18.59 -14.28
CA THR A 176 0.21 19.75 -15.17
C THR A 176 0.64 19.45 -16.61
N LEU A 177 1.82 18.85 -16.80
CA LEU A 177 2.30 18.40 -18.11
C LEU A 177 1.38 17.35 -18.73
N LEU A 178 0.90 16.38 -17.94
CA LEU A 178 0.04 15.32 -18.44
C LEU A 178 -1.35 15.83 -18.81
N ARG A 179 -1.97 16.68 -17.99
CA ARG A 179 -3.30 17.28 -18.29
C ARG A 179 -3.27 18.16 -19.54
N ARG A 180 -2.27 19.03 -19.70
CA ARG A 180 -2.15 19.84 -20.93
C ARG A 180 -1.93 18.98 -22.17
N THR A 181 -1.18 17.88 -22.02
CA THR A 181 -0.92 16.95 -23.12
C THR A 181 -2.19 16.17 -23.45
N ALA A 182 -2.96 15.75 -22.45
CA ALA A 182 -4.21 15.04 -22.66
C ALA A 182 -5.19 15.84 -23.52
N LEU A 183 -5.39 17.13 -23.23
CA LEU A 183 -6.25 18.00 -24.05
C LEU A 183 -5.75 18.13 -25.49
N ARG A 184 -4.43 18.19 -25.70
CA ARG A 184 -3.82 18.26 -27.04
C ARG A 184 -3.96 16.96 -27.82
N LEU A 185 -3.77 15.82 -27.16
CA LEU A 185 -3.96 14.50 -27.76
C LEU A 185 -5.40 14.32 -28.22
N ARG A 186 -6.37 14.67 -27.37
CA ARG A 186 -7.79 14.60 -27.71
C ARG A 186 -8.16 15.51 -28.88
N THR A 187 -7.59 16.72 -28.93
CA THR A 187 -7.75 17.64 -30.08
C THR A 187 -7.17 17.04 -31.36
N ALA A 188 -5.95 16.49 -31.30
CA ALA A 188 -5.32 15.85 -32.46
C ALA A 188 -6.17 14.68 -32.99
N VAL A 189 -6.68 13.82 -32.11
CA VAL A 189 -7.58 12.72 -32.50
C VAL A 189 -8.87 13.25 -33.13
N ALA A 190 -9.50 14.29 -32.54
CA ALA A 190 -10.70 14.90 -33.09
C ALA A 190 -10.48 15.53 -34.47
N ASP A 191 -9.31 16.13 -34.70
CA ASP A 191 -8.91 16.74 -35.96
C ASP A 191 -8.39 15.72 -37.00
N GLY A 192 -8.32 14.43 -36.67
CA GLY A 192 -7.79 13.37 -37.54
C GLY A 192 -6.28 13.45 -37.76
N VAL A 193 -5.54 14.10 -36.85
CA VAL A 193 -4.08 14.22 -36.84
C VAL A 193 -3.49 13.09 -36.00
N ASP A 194 -2.39 12.49 -36.47
CA ASP A 194 -1.65 11.47 -35.71
C ASP A 194 -1.22 12.01 -34.33
N PRO A 195 -1.72 11.46 -33.20
CA PRO A 195 -1.38 11.93 -31.87
C PRO A 195 -0.02 11.43 -31.38
N GLU A 196 0.60 10.46 -32.07
CA GLU A 196 1.79 9.77 -31.56
C GLU A 196 3.02 10.69 -31.37
N PRO A 197 3.35 11.61 -32.28
CA PRO A 197 4.45 12.55 -32.05
C PRO A 197 4.28 13.41 -30.79
N LEU A 198 3.04 13.78 -30.44
CA LEU A 198 2.75 14.52 -29.22
C LEU A 198 2.95 13.65 -27.97
N ARG A 199 2.53 12.38 -28.04
CA ARG A 199 2.71 11.40 -26.95
C ARG A 199 4.18 11.17 -26.65
N LEU A 200 4.99 10.91 -27.68
CA LEU A 200 6.43 10.69 -27.55
C LEU A 200 7.16 11.91 -26.98
N THR A 201 6.84 13.11 -27.49
CA THR A 201 7.40 14.37 -26.96
C THR A 201 7.06 14.55 -25.47
N ALA A 202 5.83 14.22 -25.06
CA ALA A 202 5.43 14.31 -23.67
C ALA A 202 6.16 13.29 -22.78
N LEU A 203 6.41 12.08 -23.26
CA LEU A 203 7.20 11.07 -22.55
C LEU A 203 8.66 11.49 -22.37
N GLU A 204 9.28 12.10 -23.39
CA GLU A 204 10.61 12.69 -23.27
C GLU A 204 10.65 13.79 -22.18
N GLN A 205 9.60 14.62 -22.12
CA GLN A 205 9.47 15.67 -21.11
C GLN A 205 9.25 15.11 -19.71
N VAL A 206 8.42 14.08 -19.55
CA VAL A 206 8.23 13.34 -18.29
C VAL A 206 9.56 12.75 -17.83
N HIS A 207 10.25 11.99 -18.69
CA HIS A 207 11.55 11.42 -18.38
C HIS A 207 12.56 12.50 -17.94
N ARG A 208 12.61 13.62 -18.66
CA ARG A 208 13.48 14.76 -18.30
C ARG A 208 13.15 15.31 -16.90
N MET A 209 11.87 15.46 -16.57
CA MET A 209 11.44 15.93 -15.25
C MET A 209 11.81 14.93 -14.15
N LEU A 210 11.58 13.63 -14.38
CA LEU A 210 11.95 12.58 -13.44
C LEU A 210 13.46 12.56 -13.20
N CYS A 211 14.29 12.66 -14.24
CA CYS A 211 15.75 12.73 -14.07
C CYS A 211 16.21 13.96 -13.26
N ILE A 212 15.52 15.10 -13.37
CA ILE A 212 15.82 16.28 -12.56
C ILE A 212 15.47 16.08 -11.09
N HIS A 213 14.34 15.43 -10.82
CA HIS A 213 13.83 15.25 -9.46
C HIS A 213 14.47 14.07 -8.73
N LEU A 214 14.71 12.96 -9.42
CA LEU A 214 15.08 11.66 -8.85
C LEU A 214 16.48 11.20 -9.24
N GLY A 215 17.14 11.90 -10.19
CA GLY A 215 18.38 11.44 -10.80
C GLY A 215 18.15 10.43 -11.94
N THR A 216 19.19 10.16 -12.70
CA THR A 216 19.17 9.14 -13.76
C THR A 216 19.35 7.75 -13.16
N PRO A 217 18.47 6.77 -13.45
CA PRO A 217 18.66 5.41 -12.99
C PRO A 217 20.01 4.83 -13.45
N PRO A 218 20.75 4.11 -12.60
CA PRO A 218 22.03 3.53 -12.97
C PRO A 218 21.83 2.35 -13.94
N GLU A 219 22.65 2.30 -15.00
CA GLU A 219 22.71 1.14 -15.90
C GLU A 219 23.53 -0.02 -15.30
N GLU A 220 24.53 0.32 -14.50
CA GLU A 220 25.41 -0.61 -13.78
C GLU A 220 25.89 -0.02 -12.45
N PHE A 221 26.25 -0.90 -11.52
CA PHE A 221 26.87 -0.54 -10.25
C PHE A 221 27.80 -1.65 -9.75
N VAL A 222 28.82 -1.28 -8.97
CA VAL A 222 29.70 -2.25 -8.30
C VAL A 222 29.02 -2.75 -7.04
N TRP A 223 28.78 -4.06 -6.94
CA TRP A 223 28.26 -4.72 -5.73
C TRP A 223 29.38 -5.38 -4.92
N GLN A 224 29.43 -5.02 -3.64
CA GLN A 224 30.38 -5.54 -2.66
C GLN A 224 29.82 -5.29 -1.25
N TYR A 225 30.07 -6.19 -0.31
CA TYR A 225 29.50 -6.13 1.03
C TYR A 225 30.40 -6.80 2.06
N ARG A 226 30.08 -6.61 3.35
CA ARG A 226 30.62 -7.43 4.44
C ARG A 226 29.49 -8.23 5.05
N ASP A 227 29.73 -9.52 5.27
CA ASP A 227 28.77 -10.41 5.94
C ASP A 227 28.84 -10.28 7.47
N LYS A 228 28.01 -11.06 8.17
CA LYS A 228 27.98 -11.20 9.64
C LYS A 228 29.30 -11.64 10.24
N ASN A 229 30.13 -12.36 9.49
CA ASN A 229 31.48 -12.79 9.90
C ASN A 229 32.54 -11.71 9.67
N LYS A 230 32.13 -10.53 9.18
CA LYS A 230 32.97 -9.39 8.79
C LYS A 230 33.88 -9.68 7.60
N GLU A 231 33.64 -10.78 6.88
CA GLU A 231 34.37 -11.10 5.64
C GLU A 231 33.92 -10.15 4.53
N PHE A 232 34.87 -9.70 3.71
CA PHE A 232 34.58 -8.78 2.62
C PHE A 232 34.38 -9.53 1.31
N HIS A 233 33.21 -9.35 0.71
CA HIS A 233 32.80 -9.97 -0.55
C HIS A 233 32.84 -8.94 -1.68
N ARG A 234 33.54 -9.26 -2.77
CA ARG A 234 33.56 -8.46 -3.99
C ARG A 234 32.90 -9.23 -5.12
N VAL A 235 31.67 -8.83 -5.45
CA VAL A 235 30.89 -9.48 -6.51
C VAL A 235 31.23 -8.89 -7.89
N GLY A 236 31.48 -7.58 -7.94
CA GLY A 236 31.85 -6.87 -9.18
C GLY A 236 30.70 -6.02 -9.72
N THR A 237 30.82 -5.59 -10.97
CA THR A 237 29.81 -4.75 -11.64
C THR A 237 28.62 -5.60 -12.07
N LEU A 238 27.41 -5.14 -11.72
CA LEU A 238 26.14 -5.75 -12.10
C LEU A 238 25.21 -4.70 -12.68
N THR A 239 24.36 -5.11 -13.62
CA THR A 239 23.18 -4.32 -13.98
C THR A 239 22.05 -4.55 -12.96
N PRO A 240 21.06 -3.64 -12.85
CA PRO A 240 19.91 -3.82 -11.97
C PRO A 240 19.17 -5.16 -12.19
N ARG A 241 19.03 -5.59 -13.45
CA ARG A 241 18.39 -6.87 -13.80
C ARG A 241 19.23 -8.07 -13.39
N GLN A 242 20.54 -8.02 -13.59
CA GLN A 242 21.44 -9.10 -13.14
C GLN A 242 21.43 -9.23 -11.61
N PHE A 243 21.35 -8.11 -10.90
CA PHE A 243 21.26 -8.10 -9.44
C PHE A 243 19.94 -8.71 -8.94
N ALA A 244 18.80 -8.33 -9.52
CA ALA A 244 17.50 -8.92 -9.21
C ALA A 244 17.48 -10.43 -9.51
N GLN A 245 17.89 -10.84 -10.71
CA GLN A 245 17.92 -12.26 -11.11
C GLN A 245 18.79 -13.13 -10.21
N ARG A 246 19.83 -12.54 -9.59
CA ARG A 246 20.75 -13.28 -8.72
C ARG A 246 20.20 -13.52 -7.32
N TYR A 247 19.51 -12.55 -6.73
CA TYR A 247 19.17 -12.57 -5.30
C TYR A 247 17.66 -12.56 -5.01
N VAL A 248 16.85 -12.31 -6.02
CA VAL A 248 15.41 -12.09 -5.89
C VAL A 248 14.68 -12.89 -6.95
N THR A 249 14.60 -14.19 -6.71
CA THR A 249 13.97 -15.17 -7.60
C THR A 249 12.54 -15.50 -7.14
N GLY A 250 11.70 -15.92 -8.09
CA GLY A 250 10.33 -16.35 -7.79
C GLY A 250 9.40 -15.21 -7.38
N VAL A 251 9.63 -13.98 -7.86
CA VAL A 251 8.71 -12.84 -7.64
C VAL A 251 7.36 -13.09 -8.32
N GLU A 252 7.40 -13.78 -9.46
CA GLU A 252 6.25 -14.22 -10.24
C GLU A 252 5.38 -15.27 -9.53
N GLU A 253 5.88 -15.92 -8.48
CA GLU A 253 5.12 -16.91 -7.71
C GLU A 253 4.20 -16.27 -6.65
N PHE A 254 4.42 -14.99 -6.34
CA PHE A 254 3.62 -14.24 -5.39
C PHE A 254 2.31 -13.79 -6.02
N VAL A 255 1.22 -14.01 -5.29
CA VAL A 255 -0.13 -13.65 -5.70
C VAL A 255 -0.81 -12.83 -4.63
N VAL A 256 -1.71 -11.94 -5.04
CA VAL A 256 -2.53 -11.12 -4.14
C VAL A 256 -3.74 -11.94 -3.72
N VAL A 257 -3.88 -12.17 -2.43
CA VAL A 257 -5.05 -12.84 -1.84
C VAL A 257 -5.81 -11.81 -1.02
N ALA A 258 -7.06 -11.59 -1.37
CA ALA A 258 -7.91 -10.57 -0.78
C ALA A 258 -9.03 -11.20 0.06
N HIS A 259 -9.42 -10.51 1.13
CA HIS A 259 -10.66 -10.79 1.84
C HIS A 259 -11.63 -9.63 1.64
N ASP A 260 -12.65 -9.91 0.84
CA ASP A 260 -13.72 -8.97 0.53
C ASP A 260 -15.06 -9.57 1.00
N PRO A 261 -15.61 -9.09 2.14
CA PRO A 261 -16.83 -9.66 2.73
C PRO A 261 -18.13 -9.15 2.10
N ARG A 262 -18.06 -8.39 1.00
CA ARG A 262 -19.27 -7.90 0.32
C ARG A 262 -20.06 -9.08 -0.25
N PRO A 263 -21.38 -9.20 0.00
CA PRO A 263 -22.18 -10.36 -0.41
C PRO A 263 -22.20 -10.65 -1.91
N GLU A 264 -21.96 -9.65 -2.76
CA GLU A 264 -21.85 -9.79 -4.21
C GLU A 264 -20.51 -10.34 -4.70
N ILE A 265 -19.53 -10.44 -3.81
CA ILE A 265 -18.18 -10.93 -4.09
C ILE A 265 -18.09 -12.38 -3.65
N ALA A 266 -17.91 -13.29 -4.62
CA ALA A 266 -17.84 -14.71 -4.33
C ALA A 266 -16.41 -15.09 -3.95
N VAL A 267 -16.23 -15.77 -2.81
CA VAL A 267 -14.94 -16.33 -2.41
C VAL A 267 -14.39 -17.29 -3.47
N ASN A 268 -13.07 -17.43 -3.53
CA ASN A 268 -12.35 -18.21 -4.54
C ASN A 268 -12.65 -17.75 -5.98
N THR A 269 -12.78 -16.44 -6.18
CA THR A 269 -12.93 -15.83 -7.49
C THR A 269 -11.80 -14.84 -7.74
N ARG A 270 -11.28 -14.81 -8.96
CA ARG A 270 -10.29 -13.82 -9.39
C ARG A 270 -11.01 -12.56 -9.85
N TYR A 271 -10.61 -11.41 -9.31
CA TYR A 271 -11.14 -10.10 -9.70
C TYR A 271 -10.03 -9.20 -10.21
N GLY A 272 -10.34 -8.40 -11.23
CA GLY A 272 -9.44 -7.40 -11.79
C GLY A 272 -9.98 -6.00 -11.58
N MET A 273 -9.09 -5.04 -11.31
CA MET A 273 -9.46 -3.65 -11.07
C MET A 273 -9.47 -2.85 -12.38
N GLY A 274 -10.62 -2.30 -12.77
CA GLY A 274 -10.73 -1.46 -13.96
C GLY A 274 -9.71 -0.31 -13.95
N ARG A 275 -9.08 -0.05 -15.10
CA ARG A 275 -8.08 1.03 -15.30
C ARG A 275 -6.78 0.93 -14.48
N SER A 276 -6.54 -0.20 -13.80
CA SER A 276 -5.29 -0.44 -13.04
C SER A 276 -4.13 -0.96 -13.90
N ASP A 277 -4.32 -1.07 -15.22
CA ASP A 277 -3.30 -1.33 -16.24
C ASP A 277 -2.37 -0.12 -16.40
N VAL A 278 -1.49 0.06 -15.42
CA VAL A 278 -0.55 1.19 -15.27
C VAL A 278 0.75 1.02 -16.06
N MET A 279 0.94 -0.13 -16.70
CA MET A 279 2.03 -0.41 -17.64
C MET A 279 1.42 -0.88 -18.97
N VAL A 280 1.76 -0.21 -20.09
CA VAL A 280 1.17 -0.53 -21.39
C VAL A 280 1.53 -1.95 -21.82
N GLY A 281 0.50 -2.75 -22.13
CA GLY A 281 0.64 -4.14 -22.57
C GLY A 281 0.61 -5.17 -21.43
N GLU A 282 0.64 -4.72 -20.17
CA GLU A 282 0.45 -5.57 -19.01
C GLU A 282 -1.04 -5.65 -18.62
N PRO A 283 -1.49 -6.75 -18.00
CA PRO A 283 -2.88 -6.86 -17.59
C PRO A 283 -3.22 -5.85 -16.48
N VAL A 284 -4.51 -5.69 -16.20
CA VAL A 284 -4.96 -5.04 -14.98
C VAL A 284 -4.35 -5.71 -13.76
N GLN A 285 -4.34 -4.99 -12.65
CA GLN A 285 -4.06 -5.58 -11.36
C GLN A 285 -5.25 -6.41 -10.92
N ASP A 286 -4.95 -7.51 -10.26
CA ASP A 286 -5.93 -8.50 -9.87
C ASP A 286 -5.57 -9.14 -8.52
N HIS A 287 -6.59 -9.74 -7.93
CA HIS A 287 -6.48 -10.54 -6.72
C HIS A 287 -7.40 -11.75 -6.82
N VAL A 288 -7.11 -12.76 -6.00
CA VAL A 288 -8.06 -13.85 -5.74
C VAL A 288 -8.67 -13.65 -4.37
N THR A 289 -10.00 -13.65 -4.29
CA THR A 289 -10.70 -13.57 -3.00
C THR A 289 -10.60 -14.90 -2.28
N ALA A 290 -10.44 -14.89 -0.96
CA ALA A 290 -10.53 -16.08 -0.13
C ALA A 290 -11.15 -15.75 1.24
N GLU A 291 -11.52 -16.79 1.98
CA GLU A 291 -11.91 -16.65 3.39
C GLU A 291 -10.76 -16.05 4.21
N LEU A 292 -11.09 -15.25 5.22
CA LEU A 292 -10.10 -14.54 6.04
C LEU A 292 -9.07 -15.49 6.68
N GLU A 293 -9.52 -16.67 7.10
CA GLU A 293 -8.67 -17.72 7.69
C GLU A 293 -7.62 -18.24 6.70
N VAL A 294 -7.90 -18.22 5.39
CA VAL A 294 -6.92 -18.60 4.36
C VAL A 294 -5.81 -17.57 4.28
N LEU A 295 -6.13 -16.28 4.34
CA LEU A 295 -5.13 -15.20 4.34
C LEU A 295 -4.23 -15.32 5.56
N LYS A 296 -4.81 -15.49 6.75
CA LYS A 296 -4.05 -15.65 8.00
C LYS A 296 -3.17 -16.90 7.96
N ALA A 297 -3.71 -18.05 7.55
CA ALA A 297 -2.96 -19.30 7.48
C ALA A 297 -1.77 -19.20 6.50
N ALA A 298 -1.97 -18.60 5.33
CA ALA A 298 -0.90 -18.41 4.36
C ALA A 298 0.18 -17.43 4.87
N ALA A 299 -0.22 -16.37 5.57
CA ALA A 299 0.71 -15.42 6.18
C ALA A 299 1.52 -16.06 7.33
N ILE A 300 0.87 -16.84 8.20
CA ILE A 300 1.55 -17.61 9.27
C ILE A 300 2.58 -18.57 8.66
N ALA A 301 2.19 -19.34 7.65
CA ALA A 301 3.09 -20.28 6.99
C ALA A 301 4.31 -19.58 6.36
N ALA A 302 4.11 -18.42 5.73
CA ALA A 302 5.21 -17.62 5.19
C ALA A 302 6.18 -17.15 6.29
N ILE A 303 5.66 -16.61 7.39
CA ILE A 303 6.46 -16.14 8.53
C ILE A 303 7.25 -17.30 9.16
N GLN A 304 6.63 -18.47 9.33
CA GLN A 304 7.29 -19.68 9.85
C GLN A 304 8.41 -20.20 8.93
N ASP A 305 8.31 -19.96 7.62
CA ASP A 305 9.37 -20.24 6.65
C ASP A 305 10.48 -19.16 6.62
N GLY A 306 10.31 -18.08 7.38
CA GLY A 306 11.22 -16.93 7.40
C GLY A 306 11.01 -15.95 6.23
N GLU A 307 9.85 -15.97 5.58
CA GLU A 307 9.46 -15.06 4.49
C GLU A 307 8.46 -14.01 5.01
N PRO A 308 8.83 -12.72 5.03
CA PRO A 308 7.88 -11.66 5.39
C PRO A 308 6.73 -11.56 4.38
N VAL A 309 5.60 -11.00 4.83
CA VAL A 309 4.37 -10.93 4.04
C VAL A 309 4.01 -9.48 3.77
N TRP A 310 4.00 -9.08 2.50
CA TRP A 310 3.42 -7.80 2.12
C TRP A 310 1.92 -7.87 2.36
N PHE A 311 1.34 -6.82 2.94
CA PHE A 311 -0.11 -6.73 3.15
C PHE A 311 -0.59 -5.29 2.99
N ALA A 312 -1.86 -5.14 2.64
CA ALA A 312 -2.52 -3.85 2.54
C ALA A 312 -3.76 -3.76 3.45
N CYS A 313 -3.95 -2.56 4.00
CA CYS A 313 -4.90 -2.31 5.07
C CYS A 313 -5.41 -0.86 5.08
N ASP A 314 -6.38 -0.59 5.95
CA ASP A 314 -6.76 0.76 6.34
C ASP A 314 -6.01 1.20 7.60
N VAL A 315 -4.76 1.64 7.43
CA VAL A 315 -3.83 1.89 8.56
C VAL A 315 -4.28 3.00 9.51
N ALA A 316 -5.26 3.83 9.12
CA ALA A 316 -5.71 4.94 9.94
C ALA A 316 -6.67 4.51 11.05
N LYS A 317 -7.30 3.33 10.94
CA LYS A 317 -8.36 2.89 11.85
C LYS A 317 -7.79 2.31 13.14
N GLN A 318 -8.46 2.59 14.26
CA GLN A 318 -8.31 1.88 15.54
C GLN A 318 -6.84 1.63 15.94
N ARG A 319 -6.05 2.71 15.93
CA ARG A 319 -4.60 2.67 16.17
C ARG A 319 -4.11 3.78 17.08
N ASP A 320 -3.00 3.54 17.77
CA ASP A 320 -2.15 4.59 18.32
C ASP A 320 -0.87 4.67 17.49
N LYS A 321 -0.71 5.77 16.76
CA LYS A 321 0.44 5.96 15.86
C LYS A 321 1.77 6.04 16.62
N LYS A 322 1.78 6.63 17.81
CA LYS A 322 3.02 6.88 18.56
C LYS A 322 3.51 5.61 19.25
N ALA A 323 2.63 4.94 19.97
CA ALA A 323 2.90 3.67 20.64
C ALA A 323 3.04 2.51 19.65
N GLY A 324 2.49 2.65 18.44
CA GLY A 324 2.58 1.67 17.39
C GLY A 324 1.78 0.39 17.68
N ILE A 325 0.62 0.55 18.31
CA ILE A 325 -0.27 -0.55 18.70
C ILE A 325 -1.62 -0.40 18.02
N TRP A 326 -2.14 -1.49 17.46
CA TRP A 326 -3.41 -1.52 16.71
C TRP A 326 -4.29 -2.63 17.25
N ASP A 327 -5.54 -2.31 17.56
CA ASP A 327 -6.55 -3.24 18.05
C ASP A 327 -7.91 -2.75 17.61
N ALA A 328 -8.81 -3.60 17.12
CA ALA A 328 -10.12 -3.18 16.61
C ALA A 328 -10.97 -2.40 17.63
N ALA A 329 -10.70 -2.54 18.93
CA ALA A 329 -11.34 -1.82 20.02
C ALA A 329 -10.35 -0.95 20.81
N LEU A 330 -9.31 -0.41 20.17
CA LEU A 330 -8.31 0.43 20.84
C LEU A 330 -8.89 1.76 21.33
N HIS A 331 -9.82 2.34 20.58
CA HIS A 331 -10.51 3.58 20.91
C HIS A 331 -11.99 3.34 21.17
N ASP A 332 -12.45 3.68 22.38
CA ASP A 332 -13.85 3.64 22.79
C ASP A 332 -14.59 4.90 22.36
N TYR A 333 -14.75 5.09 21.04
CA TYR A 333 -15.50 6.24 20.51
C TYR A 333 -16.98 6.19 20.85
N GLU A 334 -17.59 5.01 20.88
CA GLU A 334 -19.01 4.86 21.20
C GLU A 334 -19.29 5.20 22.67
N GLY A 335 -18.44 4.75 23.60
CA GLY A 335 -18.52 5.14 25.00
C GLY A 335 -18.24 6.63 25.22
N LEU A 336 -17.32 7.22 24.45
CA LEU A 336 -17.02 8.65 24.50
C LEU A 336 -18.20 9.51 24.01
N TYR A 337 -18.81 9.15 22.88
CA TYR A 337 -19.87 9.94 22.26
C TYR A 337 -21.28 9.57 22.72
N GLY A 338 -21.48 8.36 23.25
CA GLY A 338 -22.80 7.80 23.53
C GLY A 338 -23.61 7.52 22.27
N VAL A 339 -22.93 7.23 21.15
CA VAL A 339 -23.52 7.01 19.82
C VAL A 339 -22.95 5.72 19.24
N ASP A 340 -23.83 4.87 18.72
CA ASP A 340 -23.45 3.67 17.95
C ASP A 340 -22.85 4.08 16.61
N LEU A 341 -21.60 3.70 16.38
CA LEU A 341 -20.82 3.97 15.17
C LEU A 341 -20.45 2.65 14.47
N SER A 342 -20.94 1.52 14.96
CA SER A 342 -20.57 0.21 14.49
C SER A 342 -21.03 -0.01 13.04
N MET A 343 -20.14 -0.61 12.26
CA MET A 343 -20.38 -1.01 10.89
C MET A 343 -19.61 -2.31 10.66
N THR A 344 -20.19 -3.25 9.96
CA THR A 344 -19.47 -4.43 9.48
C THR A 344 -18.41 -4.02 8.45
N LYS A 345 -17.38 -4.86 8.25
CA LYS A 345 -16.35 -4.62 7.23
C LYS A 345 -16.93 -4.41 5.82
N ALA A 346 -17.98 -5.17 5.47
CA ALA A 346 -18.69 -5.00 4.20
C ALA A 346 -19.41 -3.66 4.10
N GLU A 347 -20.13 -3.24 5.14
CA GLU A 347 -20.78 -1.92 5.18
C GLU A 347 -19.77 -0.79 5.06
N ARG A 348 -18.60 -0.91 5.71
CA ARG A 348 -17.54 0.11 5.62
C ARG A 348 -16.99 0.25 4.20
N LEU A 349 -16.80 -0.85 3.48
CA LEU A 349 -16.37 -0.84 2.07
C LEU A 349 -17.44 -0.18 1.17
N VAL A 350 -18.71 -0.60 1.29
CA VAL A 350 -19.80 -0.09 0.46
C VAL A 350 -20.07 1.39 0.73
N ALA A 351 -20.02 1.81 2.00
CA ALA A 351 -20.27 3.18 2.43
C ALA A 351 -19.06 4.11 2.30
N ARG A 352 -17.90 3.61 1.84
CA ARG A 352 -16.64 4.38 1.72
C ARG A 352 -16.08 4.87 3.06
N GLU A 353 -16.39 4.17 4.15
CA GLU A 353 -15.82 4.44 5.47
C GLU A 353 -14.44 3.81 5.64
N SER A 354 -14.15 2.73 4.90
CA SER A 354 -12.84 2.08 4.89
C SER A 354 -12.45 1.67 3.47
N ALA A 355 -11.15 1.71 3.20
CA ALA A 355 -10.53 1.28 1.95
C ALA A 355 -9.06 0.93 2.20
N LEU A 356 -8.41 0.29 1.23
CA LEU A 356 -6.97 0.04 1.30
C LEU A 356 -6.24 1.37 1.16
N THR A 357 -5.46 1.76 2.16
CA THR A 357 -4.78 3.07 2.18
C THR A 357 -3.27 2.97 2.33
N HIS A 358 -2.75 1.84 2.83
CA HIS A 358 -1.33 1.69 3.10
C HIS A 358 -0.88 0.24 3.07
N ALA A 359 0.34 0.03 2.57
CA ALA A 359 0.99 -1.27 2.48
C ALA A 359 2.19 -1.37 3.43
N MET A 360 2.33 -2.50 4.10
CA MET A 360 3.38 -2.79 5.09
C MET A 360 3.80 -4.25 4.98
N CYS A 361 4.67 -4.68 5.90
CA CYS A 361 5.23 -6.03 5.91
C CYS A 361 4.98 -6.72 7.26
N LEU A 362 4.36 -7.90 7.26
CA LEU A 362 4.28 -8.75 8.45
C LEU A 362 5.60 -9.49 8.61
N THR A 363 6.24 -9.33 9.76
CA THR A 363 7.54 -9.95 10.07
C THR A 363 7.48 -10.90 11.26
N GLY A 364 6.33 -11.05 11.91
CA GLY A 364 6.18 -11.98 13.02
C GLY A 364 4.73 -12.22 13.39
N VAL A 365 4.48 -13.32 14.07
CA VAL A 365 3.16 -13.70 14.58
C VAL A 365 3.32 -14.37 15.94
N ASP A 366 2.41 -14.06 16.86
CA ASP A 366 2.29 -14.75 18.13
C ASP A 366 1.15 -15.77 18.07
N LEU A 367 1.47 -17.03 18.25
CA LEU A 367 0.53 -18.14 18.21
C LEU A 367 0.30 -18.74 19.60
N VAL A 368 -0.95 -19.00 19.93
CA VAL A 368 -1.33 -19.86 21.07
C VAL A 368 -2.21 -20.98 20.54
N ASP A 369 -1.76 -22.23 20.72
CA ASP A 369 -2.44 -23.42 20.20
C ASP A 369 -2.73 -23.34 18.68
N GLY A 370 -1.84 -22.67 17.93
CA GLY A 370 -1.96 -22.47 16.48
C GLY A 370 -2.86 -21.30 16.05
N VAL A 371 -3.44 -20.58 17.01
CA VAL A 371 -4.31 -19.42 16.73
C VAL A 371 -3.51 -18.12 16.89
N PRO A 372 -3.54 -17.20 15.90
CA PRO A 372 -2.87 -15.91 16.00
C PRO A 372 -3.52 -15.03 17.07
N ARG A 373 -2.70 -14.40 17.91
CA ARG A 373 -3.13 -13.36 18.85
C ARG A 373 -2.76 -11.97 18.38
N ARG A 374 -1.59 -11.84 17.74
CA ARG A 374 -1.01 -10.59 17.29
C ARG A 374 0.05 -10.81 16.24
N TRP A 375 0.34 -9.75 15.52
CA TRP A 375 1.25 -9.70 14.39
C TRP A 375 2.27 -8.59 14.61
N ARG A 376 3.52 -8.87 14.29
CA ARG A 376 4.58 -7.85 14.22
C ARG A 376 4.60 -7.28 12.80
N VAL A 377 4.57 -5.96 12.73
CA VAL A 377 4.49 -5.23 11.46
C VAL A 377 5.71 -4.33 11.31
N GLU A 378 6.46 -4.53 10.24
CA GLU A 378 7.48 -3.59 9.78
C GLU A 378 6.81 -2.49 8.94
N ASN A 379 6.88 -1.26 9.43
CA ASN A 379 6.38 -0.09 8.71
C ASN A 379 7.52 0.63 7.98
N SER A 380 7.21 1.71 7.27
CA SER A 380 8.17 2.51 6.49
C SER A 380 8.10 4.00 6.84
N TRP A 381 7.95 4.33 8.13
CA TRP A 381 7.88 5.71 8.64
C TRP A 381 9.06 6.08 9.56
N GLY A 382 10.18 5.38 9.40
CA GLY A 382 11.37 5.54 10.24
C GLY A 382 11.21 5.00 11.66
N ASP A 383 12.18 5.30 12.52
CA ASP A 383 12.36 4.68 13.84
C ASP A 383 11.61 5.37 14.99
N LYS A 384 10.86 6.44 14.71
CA LYS A 384 10.24 7.31 15.73
C LYS A 384 8.90 6.82 16.26
N PHE A 385 8.26 5.90 15.56
CA PHE A 385 6.94 5.38 15.87
C PHE A 385 7.02 3.91 16.25
N GLY A 386 6.20 3.47 17.21
CA GLY A 386 6.23 2.09 17.68
C GLY A 386 7.56 1.70 18.33
N ASP A 387 7.93 0.44 18.18
CA ASP A 387 9.21 -0.11 18.60
C ASP A 387 10.23 0.02 17.47
N LYS A 388 10.91 1.16 17.41
CA LYS A 388 11.90 1.48 16.36
C LYS A 388 11.36 1.33 14.94
N GLY A 389 10.11 1.72 14.73
CA GLY A 389 9.40 1.63 13.46
C GLY A 389 8.60 0.34 13.25
N PHE A 390 8.70 -0.62 14.16
CA PHE A 390 7.86 -1.80 14.17
C PHE A 390 6.60 -1.57 15.00
N HIS A 391 5.49 -2.10 14.53
CA HIS A 391 4.18 -2.00 15.15
C HIS A 391 3.69 -3.37 15.60
N THR A 392 2.79 -3.39 16.58
CA THR A 392 2.10 -4.58 17.06
C THR A 392 0.61 -4.47 16.74
N MET A 393 0.10 -5.43 15.98
CA MET A 393 -1.28 -5.47 15.51
C MET A 393 -1.98 -6.67 16.14
N SER A 394 -2.99 -6.45 16.97
CA SER A 394 -3.85 -7.52 17.46
C SER A 394 -4.53 -8.25 16.29
N ASP A 395 -4.81 -9.54 16.45
CA ASP A 395 -5.49 -10.32 15.40
C ASP A 395 -6.89 -9.77 15.09
N SER A 396 -7.58 -9.20 16.09
CA SER A 396 -8.84 -8.47 15.91
C SER A 396 -8.75 -7.33 14.88
N TRP A 397 -7.61 -6.66 14.81
CA TRP A 397 -7.40 -5.57 13.85
C TRP A 397 -7.17 -6.12 12.44
N PHE A 398 -6.48 -7.27 12.32
CA PHE A 398 -6.34 -7.98 11.05
C PHE A 398 -7.74 -8.25 10.46
N ASP A 399 -8.65 -8.76 11.28
CA ASP A 399 -10.01 -9.10 10.87
C ASP A 399 -10.75 -7.94 10.24
N GLU A 400 -10.65 -6.77 10.85
CA GLU A 400 -11.45 -5.61 10.50
C GLU A 400 -10.83 -4.76 9.38
N TYR A 401 -9.50 -4.67 9.31
CA TYR A 401 -8.83 -3.63 8.51
C TYR A 401 -7.70 -4.12 7.59
N VAL A 402 -7.32 -5.41 7.61
CA VAL A 402 -6.46 -6.00 6.57
C VAL A 402 -7.33 -6.52 5.44
N PHE A 403 -7.03 -6.13 4.21
CA PHE A 403 -7.82 -6.52 3.03
C PHE A 403 -7.06 -7.47 2.12
N GLU A 404 -5.74 -7.34 2.04
CA GLU A 404 -4.90 -8.13 1.14
C GLU A 404 -3.64 -8.60 1.83
N VAL A 405 -3.22 -9.83 1.51
CA VAL A 405 -1.88 -10.33 1.77
C VAL A 405 -1.28 -10.85 0.47
N VAL A 406 0.04 -10.78 0.36
CA VAL A 406 0.77 -11.31 -0.78
C VAL A 406 1.66 -12.45 -0.33
N VAL A 407 1.39 -13.61 -0.89
CA VAL A 407 2.01 -14.88 -0.52
C VAL A 407 2.29 -15.70 -1.77
N ARG A 408 3.20 -16.67 -1.68
CA ARG A 408 3.40 -17.64 -2.77
C ARG A 408 2.14 -18.46 -3.00
N ALA A 409 1.75 -18.63 -4.25
CA ALA A 409 0.56 -19.42 -4.63
C ALA A 409 0.61 -20.85 -4.06
N SER A 410 1.80 -21.43 -3.88
CA SER A 410 2.00 -22.76 -3.29
C SER A 410 1.49 -22.91 -1.84
N ARG A 411 1.29 -21.81 -1.11
CA ARG A 411 0.75 -21.80 0.27
C ARG A 411 -0.77 -21.77 0.33
N LEU A 412 -1.44 -21.70 -0.81
CA LEU A 412 -2.89 -21.56 -0.88
C LEU A 412 -3.58 -22.92 -1.09
N PRO A 413 -4.81 -23.09 -0.56
CA PRO A 413 -5.66 -24.24 -0.86
C PRO A 413 -5.86 -24.44 -2.37
N GLU A 414 -6.20 -25.66 -2.78
CA GLU A 414 -6.35 -26.02 -4.19
C GLU A 414 -7.43 -25.19 -4.89
N GLU A 415 -8.55 -24.93 -4.22
CA GLU A 415 -9.65 -24.12 -4.71
C GLU A 415 -9.27 -22.66 -5.00
N VAL A 416 -8.44 -22.05 -4.13
CA VAL A 416 -7.93 -20.68 -4.34
C VAL A 416 -6.92 -20.67 -5.49
N ARG A 417 -6.05 -21.68 -5.56
CA ARG A 417 -5.09 -21.82 -6.66
C ARG A 417 -5.78 -22.02 -8.01
N ALA A 418 -6.84 -22.82 -8.05
CA ALA A 418 -7.63 -23.03 -9.25
C ALA A 418 -8.28 -21.73 -9.74
N ALA A 419 -8.71 -20.86 -8.82
CA ALA A 419 -9.29 -19.56 -9.17
C ALA A 419 -8.29 -18.60 -9.82
N LEU A 420 -7.00 -18.67 -9.46
CA LEU A 420 -5.93 -17.88 -10.11
C LEU A 420 -5.82 -18.16 -11.62
N GLU A 421 -6.22 -19.34 -12.08
CA GLU A 421 -6.17 -19.74 -13.49
C GLU A 421 -7.41 -19.29 -14.29
N THR A 422 -8.38 -18.65 -13.64
CA THR A 422 -9.60 -18.15 -14.29
C THR A 422 -9.42 -16.75 -14.85
N GLU A 423 -10.30 -16.36 -15.78
CA GLU A 423 -10.38 -14.98 -16.27
C GLU A 423 -10.92 -14.08 -15.16
N PRO A 424 -10.27 -12.94 -14.85
CA PRO A 424 -10.73 -12.05 -13.79
C PRO A 424 -12.10 -11.45 -14.08
N VAL A 425 -12.96 -11.44 -13.06
CA VAL A 425 -14.18 -10.64 -13.04
C VAL A 425 -13.79 -9.16 -12.85
N MET A 426 -14.16 -8.30 -13.79
CA MET A 426 -13.76 -6.90 -13.74
C MET A 426 -14.62 -6.07 -12.78
N LEU A 427 -13.98 -5.49 -11.78
CA LEU A 427 -14.54 -4.47 -10.89
C LEU A 427 -14.34 -3.07 -11.50
N PRO A 428 -15.23 -2.11 -11.21
CA PRO A 428 -15.07 -0.73 -11.69
C PRO A 428 -13.83 -0.06 -11.08
N SER A 429 -13.28 0.95 -11.75
CA SER A 429 -12.05 1.63 -11.27
C SER A 429 -12.19 2.40 -9.96
N TRP A 430 -13.42 2.58 -9.48
CA TRP A 430 -13.76 3.26 -8.22
C TRP A 430 -14.24 2.30 -7.13
N ASP A 431 -14.11 1.00 -7.35
CA ASP A 431 -14.39 -0.01 -6.33
C ASP A 431 -13.49 0.22 -5.09
N PRO A 432 -13.94 -0.02 -3.84
CA PRO A 432 -13.12 0.26 -2.67
C PRO A 432 -11.88 -0.65 -2.54
N MET A 433 -11.80 -1.72 -3.34
CA MET A 433 -10.62 -2.59 -3.47
C MET A 433 -9.61 -2.09 -4.53
N ALA A 434 -9.78 -0.88 -5.08
CA ALA A 434 -8.98 -0.30 -6.18
C ALA A 434 -7.67 0.35 -5.76
#